data_AF-A0AAU3PYA3-F1
#
_entry.id   AF-A0AAU3PYA3-F1
#
_cell.length_a   1.000
_cell.length_b   1.000
_cell.length_c   1.000
_cell.angle_alpha   90.00
_cell.angle_beta   90.00
_cell.angle_gamma   90.00
#
_symmetry.space_group_name_H-M   'P 1'
#
loop_
_entity.id
_entity.type
_entity.pdbx_description
1 polymer ?
#
loop_
_entity_poly.entity_id
_entity_poly.type
_entity_poly.pdbx_seq_one_letter_code
_entity_poly.pdbx_strand_id
1 'polypeptide(L)'
;MATSKKRDRTAPIAGLGPHTVETLIDAGETLARKVRHETLHSPRPVFLYYIAQTFDTLTAKLSAAKRPRPATPAQQLCLHLMIAVLEEREPDDSVLAQVRSTLMPEGTHESLAAIGRIPLRPDRSFDFVALGDTLYGHGMGAFFAPFESDDLVA
;
A
#
# COMPACT_ATOMS: atom_id res chain seq x y z
N MET A 1 -40.09 -13.84 19.68
CA MET A 1 -38.65 -14.08 19.91
C MET A 1 -37.95 -14.08 18.56
N ALA A 2 -37.17 -13.04 18.27
CA ALA A 2 -36.16 -13.04 17.22
C ALA A 2 -35.15 -11.93 17.60
N THR A 3 -34.20 -12.26 18.46
CA THR A 3 -33.09 -11.36 18.79
C THR A 3 -32.16 -11.33 17.57
N SER A 4 -32.22 -10.21 16.85
CA SER A 4 -31.30 -9.87 15.78
C SER A 4 -29.87 -9.95 16.31
N LYS A 5 -29.13 -10.99 15.87
CA LYS A 5 -27.73 -11.23 16.24
C LYS A 5 -26.90 -10.14 15.59
N LYS A 6 -26.66 -9.07 16.37
CA LYS A 6 -25.74 -7.98 16.08
C LYS A 6 -24.44 -8.61 15.57
N ARG A 7 -24.11 -8.39 14.29
CA ARG A 7 -22.86 -8.88 13.68
C ARG A 7 -21.72 -8.43 14.58
N ASP A 8 -20.99 -9.42 15.07
CA ASP A 8 -19.78 -9.22 15.84
C ASP A 8 -18.84 -8.35 15.02
N ARG A 9 -18.33 -7.29 15.67
CA ARG A 9 -17.36 -6.39 15.06
C ARG A 9 -16.13 -7.22 14.71
N THR A 10 -15.68 -7.06 13.47
CA THR A 10 -14.35 -7.36 12.96
C THR A 10 -13.33 -7.61 14.07
N ALA A 11 -12.88 -8.86 14.23
CA ALA A 11 -11.75 -9.16 15.09
C ALA A 11 -10.58 -8.28 14.64
N PRO A 12 -9.87 -7.58 15.55
CA PRO A 12 -8.79 -6.68 15.18
C PRO A 12 -7.69 -7.44 14.42
N ILE A 13 -7.03 -6.77 13.47
CA ILE A 13 -5.80 -7.31 12.89
C ILE A 13 -4.82 -7.50 14.04
N ALA A 14 -4.46 -8.75 14.35
CA ALA A 14 -3.59 -9.05 15.47
C ALA A 14 -2.28 -8.24 15.35
N GLY A 15 -2.01 -7.43 16.38
CA GLY A 15 -0.84 -6.54 16.41
C GLY A 15 -1.07 -5.12 15.88
N LEU A 16 -2.28 -4.72 15.46
CA LEU A 16 -2.57 -3.32 15.10
C LEU A 16 -3.73 -2.77 15.93
N GLY A 17 -3.57 -1.56 16.46
CA GLY A 17 -4.63 -0.83 17.13
C GLY A 17 -5.73 -0.39 16.14
N PRO A 18 -7.00 -0.26 16.58
CA PRO A 18 -8.09 0.20 15.71
C PRO A 18 -7.82 1.56 15.07
N HIS A 19 -7.25 2.50 15.83
CA HIS A 19 -6.90 3.83 15.32
C HIS A 19 -5.86 3.76 14.19
N THR A 20 -4.80 2.99 14.38
CA THR A 20 -3.77 2.78 13.36
C THR A 20 -4.34 2.17 12.08
N VAL A 21 -5.28 1.22 12.19
CA VAL A 21 -5.97 0.64 11.03
C VAL A 21 -6.83 1.69 10.31
N GLU A 22 -7.55 2.53 11.04
CA GLU A 22 -8.34 3.65 10.49
C GLU A 22 -7.42 4.66 9.78
N THR A 23 -6.32 5.08 10.40
CA THR A 23 -5.35 6.01 9.79
C THR A 23 -4.75 5.43 8.49
N LEU A 24 -4.44 4.13 8.46
CA LEU A 24 -3.96 3.45 7.25
C LEU A 24 -5.03 3.39 6.15
N ILE A 25 -6.29 3.12 6.50
CA ILE A 25 -7.42 3.15 5.55
C ILE A 25 -7.55 4.55 4.93
N ASP A 26 -7.57 5.59 5.74
CA ASP A 26 -7.66 6.98 5.30
C ASP A 26 -6.49 7.39 4.39
N ALA A 27 -5.29 6.92 4.72
CA ALA A 27 -4.09 7.11 3.89
C ALA A 27 -4.27 6.45 2.52
N GLY A 28 -4.71 5.18 2.48
CA GLY A 28 -4.99 4.45 1.24
C GLY A 28 -6.03 5.12 0.36
N GLU A 29 -7.16 5.55 0.94
CA GLU A 29 -8.22 6.25 0.22
C GLU A 29 -7.74 7.60 -0.35
N THR A 30 -6.95 8.34 0.42
CA THR A 30 -6.39 9.62 0.00
C THR A 30 -5.41 9.45 -1.16
N LEU A 31 -4.51 8.48 -1.07
CA LEU A 31 -3.57 8.15 -2.14
C LEU A 31 -4.30 7.66 -3.41
N ALA A 32 -5.30 6.79 -3.27
CA ALA A 32 -6.12 6.32 -4.38
C ALA A 32 -6.83 7.49 -5.10
N ARG A 33 -7.43 8.42 -4.36
CA ARG A 33 -8.04 9.63 -4.94
C ARG A 33 -7.02 10.48 -5.69
N LYS A 34 -5.83 10.66 -5.13
CA LYS A 34 -4.76 11.43 -5.78
C LYS A 34 -4.33 10.79 -7.11
N VAL A 35 -4.10 9.48 -7.12
CA VAL A 35 -3.72 8.74 -8.34
C VAL A 35 -4.81 8.83 -9.41
N ARG A 36 -6.09 8.70 -9.02
CA ARG A 36 -7.21 8.87 -9.96
C ARG A 36 -7.27 10.27 -10.56
N HIS A 37 -6.98 11.30 -9.76
CA HIS A 37 -6.90 12.67 -10.28
C HIS A 37 -5.77 12.82 -11.30
N GLU A 38 -4.61 12.21 -11.06
CA GLU A 38 -3.49 12.21 -12.01
C GLU A 38 -3.78 11.39 -13.28
N THR A 39 -4.66 10.38 -13.19
CA THR A 39 -5.05 9.51 -14.31
C THR A 39 -5.68 10.28 -15.46
N LEU A 40 -6.48 11.32 -15.17
CA LEU A 40 -7.27 12.06 -16.17
C LEU A 40 -6.43 12.80 -17.23
N HIS A 41 -5.16 13.08 -16.92
CA HIS A 41 -4.25 13.85 -17.79
C HIS A 41 -2.92 13.14 -18.05
N SER A 42 -2.83 11.86 -17.69
CA SER A 42 -1.58 11.09 -17.82
C SER A 42 -1.49 10.41 -19.18
N PRO A 43 -0.28 10.32 -19.79
CA PRO A 43 -0.03 9.44 -20.93
C PRO A 43 -0.16 7.95 -20.57
N ARG A 44 -0.28 7.60 -19.28
CA ARG A 44 -0.32 6.22 -18.77
C ARG A 44 -1.56 5.94 -17.90
N PRO A 45 -2.78 6.13 -18.43
CA PRO A 45 -3.99 6.03 -17.63
C PRO A 45 -4.22 4.62 -17.07
N VAL A 46 -3.85 3.57 -17.82
CA VAL A 46 -4.01 2.17 -17.40
C VAL A 46 -3.10 1.82 -16.22
N PHE A 47 -1.83 2.29 -16.24
CA PHE A 47 -0.91 2.08 -15.14
C PHE A 47 -1.43 2.71 -13.84
N LEU A 48 -1.83 3.98 -13.91
CA LEU A 48 -2.36 4.71 -12.76
C LEU A 48 -3.68 4.12 -12.26
N TYR A 49 -4.53 3.63 -13.17
CA TYR A 49 -5.73 2.88 -12.79
C TYR A 49 -5.39 1.66 -11.93
N TYR A 50 -4.40 0.85 -12.33
CA TYR A 50 -3.99 -0.32 -11.54
C TYR A 50 -3.35 0.05 -10.20
N ILE A 51 -2.61 1.16 -10.12
CA ILE A 51 -2.12 1.68 -8.84
C ILE A 51 -3.30 2.06 -7.93
N ALA A 52 -4.27 2.82 -8.43
CA ALA A 52 -5.44 3.20 -7.64
C ALA A 52 -6.22 1.97 -7.15
N GLN A 53 -6.41 0.98 -8.01
CA GLN A 53 -7.05 -0.28 -7.66
C GLN A 53 -6.26 -1.09 -6.62
N THR A 54 -4.93 -0.98 -6.63
CA THR A 54 -4.06 -1.62 -5.63
C THR A 54 -4.29 -1.01 -4.25
N PHE A 55 -4.38 0.33 -4.14
CA PHE A 55 -4.78 0.99 -2.90
C PHE A 55 -6.16 0.54 -2.42
N ASP A 56 -7.17 0.53 -3.30
CA ASP A 56 -8.52 0.08 -2.95
C ASP A 56 -8.53 -1.35 -2.41
N THR A 57 -7.74 -2.23 -3.01
CA THR A 57 -7.63 -3.63 -2.59
C THR A 57 -7.00 -3.76 -1.20
N LEU A 58 -5.95 -2.97 -0.91
CA LEU A 58 -5.31 -2.95 0.41
C LEU A 58 -6.26 -2.37 1.46
N THR A 59 -6.93 -1.26 1.15
CA THR A 59 -7.93 -0.65 2.02
C THR A 59 -9.07 -1.62 2.33
N ALA A 60 -9.63 -2.29 1.32
CA ALA A 60 -10.70 -3.28 1.53
C ALA A 60 -10.26 -4.45 2.42
N LYS A 61 -9.00 -4.89 2.33
CA LYS A 61 -8.44 -5.91 3.24
C LYS A 61 -8.38 -5.38 4.67
N LEU A 62 -7.85 -4.17 4.87
CA LEU A 62 -7.77 -3.52 6.18
C LEU A 62 -9.17 -3.33 6.81
N SER A 63 -10.14 -2.82 6.05
CA SER A 63 -11.53 -2.64 6.51
C SER A 63 -12.21 -3.96 6.88
N ALA A 64 -11.85 -5.05 6.21
CA ALA A 64 -12.30 -6.40 6.54
C ALA A 64 -11.52 -7.04 7.70
N ALA A 65 -10.64 -6.28 8.36
CA ALA A 65 -9.68 -6.74 9.37
C ALA A 65 -8.82 -7.95 8.91
N LYS A 66 -8.51 -7.99 7.62
CA LYS A 66 -7.59 -8.96 7.04
C LYS A 66 -6.23 -8.30 6.88
N ARG A 67 -5.19 -8.96 7.41
CA ARG A 67 -3.79 -8.54 7.23
C ARG A 67 -3.46 -8.49 5.72
N PRO A 68 -3.13 -7.31 5.15
CA PRO A 68 -2.56 -7.23 3.82
C PRO A 68 -1.25 -8.02 3.78
N ARG A 69 -1.20 -9.03 2.93
CA ARG A 69 0.05 -9.71 2.56
C ARG A 69 0.36 -9.28 1.13
N PRO A 70 1.29 -8.35 0.92
CA PRO A 70 1.61 -7.87 -0.41
C PRO A 70 2.25 -9.02 -1.19
N ALA A 71 1.64 -9.41 -2.30
CA ALA A 71 2.10 -10.50 -3.15
C ALA A 71 2.80 -10.00 -4.42
N THR A 72 2.81 -8.68 -4.66
CA THR A 72 3.37 -8.04 -5.85
C THR A 72 4.17 -6.79 -5.45
N PRO A 73 5.15 -6.35 -6.26
CA PRO A 73 5.86 -5.08 -6.03
C PRO A 73 4.91 -3.88 -5.92
N ALA A 74 3.85 -3.84 -6.73
CA ALA A 74 2.82 -2.79 -6.66
C ALA A 74 2.13 -2.74 -5.29
N GLN A 75 1.75 -3.90 -4.73
CA GLN A 75 1.13 -3.97 -3.41
C GLN A 75 2.11 -3.57 -2.31
N GLN A 76 3.38 -3.97 -2.40
CA GLN A 76 4.41 -3.54 -1.44
C GLN A 76 4.60 -2.03 -1.46
N LEU A 77 4.72 -1.43 -2.66
CA LEU A 77 4.86 0.01 -2.80
C LEU A 77 3.67 0.76 -2.23
N CYS A 78 2.45 0.38 -2.61
CA CYS A 78 1.24 1.05 -2.13
C CYS A 78 1.15 0.96 -0.60
N LEU A 79 1.45 -0.20 -0.02
CA LEU A 79 1.45 -0.39 1.43
C LEU A 79 2.54 0.44 2.13
N HIS A 80 3.74 0.51 1.54
CA HIS A 80 4.82 1.35 2.04
C HIS A 80 4.43 2.84 2.04
N LEU A 81 3.80 3.33 0.97
CA LEU A 81 3.32 4.71 0.89
C LEU A 81 2.21 5.00 1.92
N MET A 82 1.32 4.05 2.18
CA MET A 82 0.32 4.19 3.26
C MET A 82 1.00 4.30 4.63
N ILE A 83 2.05 3.53 4.88
CA ILE A 83 2.84 3.58 6.13
C ILE A 83 3.62 4.90 6.24
N ALA A 84 4.16 5.43 5.14
CA ALA A 84 4.84 6.73 5.14
C ALA A 84 3.87 7.88 5.49
N VAL A 85 2.64 7.85 4.97
CA VAL A 85 1.59 8.81 5.37
C VAL A 85 1.19 8.64 6.84
N LEU A 86 1.18 7.41 7.35
CA LEU A 86 0.97 7.16 8.78
C LEU A 86 2.11 7.78 9.61
N GLU A 87 3.37 7.58 9.24
CA GLU A 87 4.56 8.13 9.92
C GLU A 87 4.55 9.67 9.99
N GLU A 88 4.05 10.34 8.95
CA GLU A 88 3.85 11.80 8.96
C GLU A 88 2.76 12.25 9.94
N ARG A 89 1.78 11.38 10.27
CA ARG A 89 0.64 11.69 11.15
C ARG A 89 0.83 11.21 12.59
N GLU A 90 1.51 10.08 12.75
CA GLU A 90 1.78 9.37 13.99
C GLU A 90 3.29 9.10 14.08
N PRO A 91 4.08 10.02 14.65
CA PRO A 91 5.55 9.89 14.73
C PRO A 91 6.00 8.92 15.84
N ASP A 92 5.10 8.08 16.37
CA ASP A 92 5.45 7.10 17.40
C ASP A 92 6.20 5.91 16.78
N ASP A 93 7.51 5.88 16.98
CA ASP A 93 8.41 4.84 16.47
C ASP A 93 7.97 3.42 16.88
N SER A 94 7.33 3.25 18.05
CA SER A 94 6.90 1.93 18.52
C SER A 94 5.70 1.41 17.72
N VAL A 95 4.74 2.29 17.41
CA VAL A 95 3.60 1.99 16.54
C VAL A 95 4.10 1.71 15.13
N LEU A 96 5.03 2.51 14.63
CA LEU A 96 5.60 2.31 13.28
C LEU A 96 6.39 1.01 13.15
N ALA A 97 7.19 0.64 14.16
CA ALA A 97 7.88 -0.65 14.18
C ALA A 97 6.89 -1.83 14.21
N GLN A 98 5.81 -1.70 14.99
CA GLN A 98 4.76 -2.70 15.04
C GLN A 98 3.99 -2.81 13.71
N VAL A 99 3.70 -1.69 13.05
CA VAL A 99 3.07 -1.65 11.74
C VAL A 99 3.95 -2.28 10.68
N ARG A 100 5.23 -1.91 10.63
CA ARG A 100 6.19 -2.46 9.65
C ARG A 100 6.34 -3.97 9.82
N SER A 101 6.62 -4.45 11.03
CA SER A 101 6.70 -5.90 11.31
C SER A 101 5.39 -6.66 11.02
N THR A 102 4.25 -6.02 11.23
CA THR A 102 2.93 -6.63 10.97
C THR A 102 2.54 -6.57 9.49
N LEU A 103 2.90 -5.57 8.72
CA LEU A 103 2.40 -5.41 7.36
C LEU A 103 3.44 -5.76 6.28
N MET A 104 4.72 -5.75 6.66
CA MET A 104 5.87 -5.94 5.79
C MET A 104 6.90 -6.83 6.49
N PRO A 105 6.68 -8.16 6.56
CA PRO A 105 7.68 -9.08 7.10
C PRO A 105 8.98 -9.06 6.30
N GLU A 106 10.10 -9.48 6.90
CA GLU A 106 11.43 -9.46 6.28
C GLU A 106 11.44 -10.15 4.89
N GLY A 107 12.24 -9.61 3.95
CA GLY A 107 12.24 -9.97 2.52
C GLY A 107 11.38 -9.07 1.62
N THR A 108 10.44 -8.31 2.20
CA THR A 108 9.53 -7.40 1.47
C THR A 108 10.20 -6.06 1.05
N HIS A 109 11.43 -5.81 1.49
CA HIS A 109 12.10 -4.50 1.38
C HIS A 109 13.03 -4.36 0.16
N GLU A 110 13.52 -5.44 -0.42
CA GLU A 110 14.49 -5.37 -1.53
C GLU A 110 13.88 -4.80 -2.81
N SER A 111 12.64 -5.20 -3.13
CA SER A 111 11.92 -4.64 -4.29
C SER A 111 11.64 -3.14 -4.15
N LEU A 112 11.53 -2.64 -2.91
CA LEU A 112 11.35 -1.21 -2.64
C LEU A 112 12.66 -0.43 -2.74
N ALA A 113 13.82 -1.03 -2.51
CA ALA A 113 15.11 -0.35 -2.66
C ALA A 113 15.37 0.12 -4.11
N ALA A 114 14.86 -0.63 -5.10
CA ALA A 114 14.89 -0.22 -6.50
C ALA A 114 13.94 0.96 -6.78
N ILE A 115 12.79 1.01 -6.10
CA ILE A 115 11.74 2.03 -6.27
C ILE A 115 12.07 3.31 -5.49
N GLY A 116 12.79 3.21 -4.37
CA GLY A 116 13.22 4.35 -3.53
C GLY A 116 14.17 5.33 -4.21
N ARG A 117 14.62 5.03 -5.44
CA ARG A 117 15.38 5.95 -6.29
C ARG A 117 14.50 6.95 -7.05
N ILE A 118 13.17 6.80 -6.99
CA ILE A 118 12.24 7.68 -7.69
C ILE A 118 12.14 9.00 -6.91
N PRO A 119 12.37 10.14 -7.59
CA PRO A 119 12.33 11.43 -6.92
C PRO A 119 10.94 11.71 -6.36
N LEU A 120 10.90 12.13 -5.10
CA LEU A 120 9.73 12.79 -4.54
C LEU A 120 9.56 14.14 -5.24
N ARG A 121 8.31 14.55 -5.44
CA ARG A 121 7.98 15.91 -5.89
C ARG A 121 8.44 16.93 -4.83
N PRO A 122 8.56 18.22 -5.19
CA PRO A 122 8.95 19.28 -4.25
C PRO A 122 8.04 19.40 -3.02
N ASP A 123 6.78 19.00 -3.15
CA ASP A 123 5.80 18.90 -2.05
C ASP A 123 5.94 17.60 -1.24
N ARG A 124 7.05 16.88 -1.41
CA ARG A 124 7.37 15.56 -0.84
C ARG A 124 6.41 14.45 -1.24
N SER A 125 5.56 14.69 -2.24
CA SER A 125 4.64 13.67 -2.68
C SER A 125 5.23 12.70 -3.71
N PHE A 126 4.75 11.47 -3.71
CA PHE A 126 5.25 10.46 -4.64
C PHE A 126 4.74 10.71 -6.07
N ASP A 127 5.64 10.66 -7.06
CA ASP A 127 5.30 10.87 -8.47
C ASP A 127 4.98 9.55 -9.18
N PHE A 128 3.69 9.24 -9.27
CA PHE A 128 3.23 8.00 -9.92
C PHE A 128 3.42 8.04 -11.45
N VAL A 129 3.44 9.22 -12.07
CA VAL A 129 3.69 9.33 -13.51
C VAL A 129 5.15 8.99 -13.80
N ALA A 130 6.08 9.56 -13.04
CA ALA A 130 7.52 9.28 -13.16
C ALA A 130 7.85 7.80 -12.87
N LEU A 131 7.18 7.18 -11.89
CA LEU A 131 7.26 5.74 -11.66
C LEU A 131 6.82 4.96 -12.91
N GLY A 132 5.67 5.31 -13.49
CA GLY A 132 5.16 4.67 -14.69
C GLY A 132 6.12 4.80 -15.88
N ASP A 133 6.75 5.96 -16.05
CA ASP A 133 7.77 6.19 -17.09
C ASP A 133 9.00 5.32 -16.90
N THR A 134 9.49 5.22 -15.66
CA THR A 134 10.66 4.39 -15.30
C THR A 134 10.40 2.91 -15.58
N LEU A 135 9.21 2.41 -15.24
CA LEU A 135 8.87 0.99 -15.39
C LEU A 135 8.58 0.56 -16.83
N TYR A 136 8.16 1.48 -17.70
CA TYR A 136 7.74 1.15 -19.07
C TYR A 136 8.85 0.49 -19.90
N GLY A 137 10.11 0.88 -19.69
CA GLY A 137 11.27 0.29 -20.35
C GLY A 137 11.88 -0.91 -19.61
N HIS A 138 11.47 -1.19 -18.38
CA HIS A 138 12.25 -2.03 -17.44
C HIS A 138 11.46 -3.10 -16.69
N GLY A 139 10.17 -3.29 -17.01
CA GLY A 139 9.40 -4.41 -16.44
C GLY A 139 8.06 -4.05 -15.83
N MET A 140 7.27 -3.20 -16.50
CA MET A 140 5.92 -2.86 -16.05
C MET A 140 5.03 -4.09 -15.79
N GLY A 141 5.18 -5.18 -16.55
CA GLY A 141 4.49 -6.44 -16.28
C GLY A 141 4.93 -7.09 -14.97
N ALA A 142 6.24 -7.16 -14.71
CA ALA A 142 6.80 -7.73 -13.49
C ALA A 142 6.38 -6.96 -12.23
N PHE A 143 6.17 -5.64 -12.35
CA PHE A 143 5.72 -4.80 -11.24
C PHE A 143 4.35 -5.20 -10.66
N PHE A 144 3.47 -5.77 -11.49
CA PHE A 144 2.17 -6.29 -11.07
C PHE A 144 2.15 -7.83 -10.99
N ALA A 145 3.23 -8.51 -11.38
CA ALA A 145 3.34 -9.95 -11.26
C ALA A 145 3.53 -10.34 -9.78
N PRO A 146 3.03 -11.52 -9.37
CA PRO A 146 3.37 -12.09 -8.08
C PRO A 146 4.88 -12.28 -7.92
N PHE A 147 5.39 -12.20 -6.70
CA PHE A 147 6.76 -12.63 -6.40
C PHE A 147 6.95 -14.10 -6.83
N GLU A 148 8.06 -14.40 -7.51
CA GLU A 148 8.43 -15.78 -7.79
C GLU A 148 8.85 -16.45 -6.48
N SER A 149 8.46 -17.72 -6.27
CA SER A 149 8.71 -18.42 -5.01
C SER A 149 10.20 -18.65 -4.69
N ASP A 150 11.10 -18.44 -5.65
CA ASP A 150 12.55 -18.55 -5.47
C ASP A 150 13.20 -17.30 -4.86
N ASP A 151 12.52 -16.14 -4.84
CA ASP A 151 13.06 -14.91 -4.22
C ASP A 151 12.87 -14.88 -2.68
N LEU A 152 12.30 -15.93 -2.07
CA LEU A 152 12.08 -16.04 -0.62
C LEU A 152 13.13 -16.92 0.09
N VAL A 153 14.20 -17.32 -0.59
CA VAL A 153 15.33 -18.04 0.02
C VAL A 153 16.67 -17.46 -0.46
N ALA A 154 17.21 -16.51 0.29
CA ALA A 154 18.65 -16.28 0.43
C ALA A 154 18.95 -15.59 1.76
#